data_AF-A0A948B6D9-F1
#
_entry.id   AF-A0A948B6D9-F1
#
_cell.length_a   1.000
_cell.length_b   1.000
_cell.length_c   1.000
_cell.angle_alpha   90.00
_cell.angle_beta   90.00
_cell.angle_gamma   90.00
#
_symmetry.space_group_name_H-M   'P 1'
#
loop_
_entity.id
_entity.type
_entity.pdbx_description
1 polymer ?
#
loop_
_entity_poly.entity_id
_entity_poly.type
_entity_poly.pdbx_seq_one_letter_code
_entity_poly.pdbx_strand_id
1 'polypeptide(L)' 'MYVQTFRVRMHDTDAAGIIFFTSQLRMAHEAFESFLDSVGLGLGTLLAARAGAAGRHPGGSGDA' A
#
# COMPACT_ATOMS: atom_id res chain seq x y z
N MET A 1 -3.54 17.96 -0.81
CA MET A 1 -4.74 17.27 -0.28
C MET A 1 -5.10 16.17 -1.26
N TYR A 2 -5.22 14.92 -0.80
CA TYR A 2 -5.62 13.78 -1.63
C TYR A 2 -7.06 13.39 -1.28
N VAL A 3 -7.88 13.07 -2.28
CA VAL A 3 -9.30 12.72 -2.09
C VAL A 3 -9.60 11.46 -2.89
N GLN A 4 -10.17 10.46 -2.23
CA GLN A 4 -10.67 9.24 -2.87
C GLN A 4 -12.15 9.07 -2.57
N THR A 5 -12.92 8.71 -3.60
CA THR A 5 -14.36 8.45 -3.47
C THR A 5 -14.60 6.96 -3.31
N PHE A 6 -15.35 6.59 -2.27
CA PHE A 6 -15.76 5.22 -2.02
C PHE A 6 -17.26 5.06 -2.25
N ARG A 7 -17.65 3.95 -2.87
CA ARG A 7 -19.05 3.53 -2.92
C ARG A 7 -19.33 2.56 -1.78
N VAL A 8 -20.05 3.04 -0.76
CA VAL A 8 -20.49 2.22 0.38
C VAL A 8 -21.44 1.11 -0.10
N ARG A 9 -21.19 -0.12 0.32
CA ARG A 9 -22.01 -1.31 0.09
C ARG A 9 -22.61 -1.82 1.38
N MET A 10 -23.65 -2.66 1.29
CA MET A 10 -24.32 -3.23 2.46
C MET A 10 -23.37 -4.04 3.38
N HIS A 11 -22.31 -4.64 2.83
CA HIS A 11 -21.31 -5.36 3.63
C HIS A 11 -20.33 -4.42 4.36
N ASP A 12 -20.29 -3.13 4.01
CA ASP A 12 -19.46 -2.15 4.72
C ASP A 12 -20.17 -1.65 5.99
N THR A 13 -21.46 -1.92 6.15
CA THR A 13 -22.31 -1.39 7.22
C THR A 13 -22.63 -2.43 8.29
N ASP A 14 -22.90 -1.98 9.51
CA ASP A 14 -23.39 -2.80 10.60
C ASP A 14 -24.94 -2.93 10.60
N ALA A 15 -25.49 -3.58 11.62
CA ALA A 15 -26.94 -3.77 11.75
C ALA A 15 -27.72 -2.46 11.97
N ALA A 16 -27.07 -1.37 12.36
CA ALA A 16 -27.69 -0.04 12.47
C ALA A 16 -27.67 0.72 11.12
N GLY A 17 -27.07 0.14 10.07
CA GLY A 17 -26.99 0.74 8.74
C GLY A 17 -25.95 1.85 8.63
N ILE A 18 -25.04 1.95 9.60
CA ILE A 18 -23.90 2.87 9.56
C ILE A 18 -22.64 2.11 9.14
N ILE A 19 -21.63 2.82 8.62
CA ILE A 19 -20.38 2.19 8.21
C ILE A 19 -19.73 1.56 9.45
N PHE A 20 -19.47 0.24 9.37
CA PHE A 20 -18.80 -0.48 10.42
C PHE A 20 -17.36 0.01 10.56
N PHE A 21 -16.87 0.19 11.78
CA PHE A 21 -15.62 0.90 12.04
C PHE A 21 -14.40 0.28 11.32
N THR A 22 -14.36 -1.05 11.17
CA THR A 22 -13.25 -1.71 10.45
C THR A 22 -13.28 -1.40 8.95
N SER A 23 -14.46 -1.23 8.36
CA SER A 23 -14.61 -0.77 6.97
C SER A 23 -14.02 0.62 6.78
N GLN A 24 -14.16 1.50 7.76
CA GLN A 24 -13.55 2.84 7.73
C GLN A 24 -12.01 2.75 7.74
N LEU A 25 -11.44 1.87 8.58
CA LEU A 25 -9.98 1.64 8.61
C LEU A 25 -9.46 1.12 7.27
N ARG A 26 -10.18 0.18 6.66
CA ARG A 26 -9.86 -0.33 5.32
C ARG A 26 -9.87 0.77 4.27
N MET A 27 -10.94 1.58 4.21
CA MET A 27 -11.04 2.69 3.25
C MET A 27 -9.94 3.74 3.45
N ALA A 28 -9.62 4.07 4.70
CA ALA A 28 -8.52 4.99 5.02
C ALA A 28 -7.16 4.45 4.55
N HIS A 29 -6.91 3.15 4.77
CA HIS A 29 -5.68 2.50 4.31
C HIS A 29 -5.59 2.46 2.78
N GLU A 30 -6.68 2.12 2.10
CA GLU A 30 -6.75 2.11 0.63
C GLU A 30 -6.49 3.50 0.03
N ALA A 31 -7.01 4.56 0.67
CA ALA A 31 -6.73 5.95 0.28
C ALA A 31 -5.29 6.36 0.52
N PHE A 32 -4.69 5.88 1.60
CA PHE A 32 -3.28 6.11 1.87
C PHE A 32 -2.38 5.39 0.85
N GLU A 33 -2.64 4.12 0.55
CA GLU A 33 -1.94 3.38 -0.50
C GLU A 33 -2.07 4.06 -1.86
N SER A 34 -3.30 4.44 -2.26
CA SER A 34 -3.55 5.12 -3.53
C SER A 34 -2.83 6.49 -3.60
N PHE A 35 -2.69 7.18 -2.48
CA PHE A 35 -1.88 8.39 -2.38
C PHE A 35 -0.38 8.08 -2.56
N LEU A 36 0.16 7.07 -1.88
CA LEU A 36 1.56 6.67 -2.03
C LEU A 36 1.88 6.27 -3.48
N ASP A 37 0.99 5.50 -4.11
CA ASP A 37 1.10 5.16 -5.54
C ASP A 37 1.14 6.42 -6.40
N SER A 38 0.29 7.43 -6.11
CA SER A 38 0.22 8.67 -6.88
C SER A 38 1.50 9.53 -6.83
N VAL A 39 2.33 9.37 -5.79
CA VAL A 39 3.62 10.07 -5.65
C VAL A 39 4.82 9.16 -5.95
N GLY A 40 4.58 7.97 -6.50
CA GLY A 40 5.62 7.02 -6.88
C GLY A 40 6.23 6.22 -5.72
N LEU A 41 5.67 6.34 -4.52
CA LEU A 41 6.10 5.61 -3.31
C LEU A 41 5.24 4.38 -3.02
N GLY A 42 4.57 3.88 -4.05
CA GLY A 42 3.72 2.70 -3.99
C GLY A 42 4.43 1.44 -3.48
N LEU A 43 3.65 0.48 -2.99
CA LEU A 43 4.18 -0.78 -2.47
C LEU A 43 5.04 -1.51 -3.51
N GLY A 44 4.60 -1.53 -4.78
CA GLY A 44 5.36 -2.11 -5.87
C GLY A 44 6.73 -1.45 -6.05
N THR A 45 6.80 -0.13 -5.97
CA THR A 45 8.07 0.62 -6.03
C THR A 45 8.97 0.29 -4.86
N LEU A 46 8.43 0.23 -3.64
CA LEU A 46 9.19 -0.09 -2.43
C LEU A 46 9.78 -1.51 -2.48
N LEU A 47 8.99 -2.48 -2.94
CA LEU A 47 9.45 -3.86 -3.08
C LEU A 47 10.52 -4.00 -4.18
N ALA A 48 10.34 -3.32 -5.32
CA ALA A 48 11.32 -3.30 -6.40
C ALA A 48 12.64 -2.64 -5.96
N ALA A 49 12.58 -1.52 -5.23
CA ALA A 49 13.75 -0.85 -4.67
C ALA A 49 14.54 -1.77 -3.74
N ARG A 50 13.85 -2.56 -2.91
CA ARG A 50 14.49 -3.54 -2.04
C ARG A 50 15.13 -4.70 -2.83
N ALA A 51 14.47 -5.21 -3.87
CA ALA A 51 15.03 -6.28 -4.70
C ALA A 51 16.33 -5.84 -5.39
N GLY A 52 16.39 -4.60 -5.89
CA GLY A 52 17.62 -4.02 -6.44
C GLY A 52 18.75 -3.84 -5.42
N ALA A 53 18.42 -3.55 -4.16
CA ALA A 53 19.39 -3.43 -3.08
C ALA A 53 19.96 -4.77 -2.59
N ALA A 54 19.18 -5.87 -2.67
CA ALA A 54 19.60 -7.20 -2.24
C ALA A 54 20.56 -7.90 -3.23
N GLY A 55 20.69 -7.40 -4.47
CA GLY A 55 21.56 -7.96 -5.52
C GLY A 55 23.01 -7.44 -5.52
N ARG A 56 23.39 -6.52 -4.64
CA ARG A 56 24.79 -6.04 -4.50
C ARG A 56 25.45 -6.64 -3.27
N HIS A 57 25.93 -7.88 -3.37
CA HIS A 57 27.01 -8.35 -2.50
C HIS A 57 28.35 -8.07 -3.21
N PRO A 58 29.19 -7.14 -2.71
CA PRO A 58 30.57 -7.03 -3.18
C PRO A 58 31.38 -8.10 -2.44
N GLY A 59 31.79 -9.17 -3.12
CA GLY A 59 32.55 -10.23 -2.47
C GLY A 59 32.80 -11.41 -3.38
N GLY A 60 33.86 -11.32 -4.17
CA GLY A 60 34.30 -12.39 -5.06
C GLY A 60 35.60 -12.05 -5.77
N SER A 61 36.58 -11.48 -5.05
CA SER A 61 37.98 -11.51 -5.48
C SER A 61 38.55 -12.87 -5.12
N GLY A 62 39.06 -13.59 -6.12
CA GLY A 62 39.71 -14.88 -5.93
C GLY A 62 40.18 -15.46 -7.25
N ASP A 63 41.11 -14.76 -7.91
CA ASP A 63 42.11 -15.42 -8.74
C ASP A 63 42.84 -16.44 -7.85
N ALA A 64 42.77 -17.71 -8.24
CA ALA A 64 43.74 -18.76 -7.92
C ALA A 64 43.60 -19.90 -8.94
#